data_AF-A0A846NBV9-F1
#
_entry.id   AF-A0A846NBV9-F1
#
_cell.length_a   1.000
_cell.length_b   1.000
_cell.length_c   1.000
_cell.angle_alpha   90.00
_cell.angle_beta   90.00
_cell.angle_gamma   90.00
#
_symmetry.space_group_name_H-M   'P 1'
#
loop_
_entity.id
_entity.type
_entity.pdbx_description
1 polymer ?
#
loop_
_entity_poly.entity_id
_entity_poly.type
_entity_poly.pdbx_seq_one_letter_code
_entity_poly.pdbx_strand_id
1 'polypeptide(L)' 'MSEWGRYLLCILKKNNKDNLIAVRRIAQSLRISPDRVRIAGIKDARALTAQHVTLAAVA' A
#
# COMPACT_ATOMS: atom_id res chain seq x y z
N MET A 1 -4.84 -11.75 21.53
CA MET A 1 -3.73 -11.39 20.62
C MET A 1 -3.50 -9.91 20.75
N SER A 2 -2.30 -9.47 21.11
CA SER A 2 -1.95 -8.07 21.37
C SER A 2 -2.27 -7.17 20.18
N GLU A 3 -2.82 -5.98 20.43
CA GLU A 3 -3.24 -5.02 19.39
C GLU A 3 -2.08 -4.39 18.60
N TRP A 4 -0.84 -4.66 19.02
CA TRP A 4 0.38 -4.22 18.36
C TRP A 4 0.80 -5.24 17.31
N GLY A 5 1.01 -4.80 16.06
CA GLY A 5 1.58 -5.62 14.98
C GLY A 5 0.60 -6.21 13.96
N ARG A 6 -0.70 -5.86 13.98
CA ARG A 6 -1.65 -6.31 12.92
C ARG A 6 -1.40 -5.62 11.57
N TYR A 7 -0.94 -4.38 11.59
CA TYR A 7 -0.69 -3.57 10.41
C TYR A 7 0.68 -2.92 10.45
N LEU A 8 1.39 -2.95 9.32
CA LEU A 8 2.59 -2.16 9.08
C LEU A 8 2.21 -0.86 8.36
N LEU A 9 2.58 0.29 8.94
CA LEU A 9 2.42 1.59 8.32
C LEU A 9 3.66 1.94 7.49
N CYS A 10 3.46 2.24 6.21
CA CYS A 10 4.52 2.61 5.28
C CYS A 10 4.19 3.92 4.55
N ILE A 11 5.19 4.52 3.92
CA ILE A 11 5.01 5.59 2.94
C ILE A 11 5.14 5.01 1.53
N LEU A 12 4.08 5.12 0.72
CA LEU A 12 4.14 4.82 -0.71
C LEU A 12 4.50 6.09 -1.48
N LYS A 13 5.75 6.17 -1.94
CA LYS A 13 6.20 7.16 -2.92
C LYS A 13 6.04 6.59 -4.33
N LYS A 14 5.34 7.29 -5.21
CA LYS A 14 5.18 6.91 -6.62
C LYS A 14 5.40 8.11 -7.53
N ASN A 15 5.88 7.84 -8.74
CA ASN A 15 6.08 8.81 -9.79
C ASN A 15 5.44 8.26 -11.07
N ASN A 16 4.55 9.04 -11.69
CA ASN A 16 3.90 8.70 -12.96
C ASN A 16 3.26 7.29 -12.97
N LYS A 17 2.60 6.89 -11.87
CA LYS A 17 1.97 5.57 -11.71
C LYS A 17 0.57 5.66 -11.08
N ASP A 18 -0.30 4.75 -11.50
CA ASP A 18 -1.63 4.54 -10.94
C ASP A 18 -1.60 3.87 -9.55
N ASN A 19 -2.51 4.26 -8.66
CA ASN A 19 -2.61 3.72 -7.30
C ASN A 19 -2.97 2.23 -7.28
N LEU A 20 -3.92 1.78 -8.10
CA LEU A 20 -4.38 0.39 -8.11
C LEU A 20 -3.30 -0.54 -8.67
N ILE A 21 -2.56 -0.10 -9.68
CA ILE A 21 -1.38 -0.83 -10.18
C ILE A 21 -0.31 -0.95 -9.07
N ALA A 22 -0.06 0.13 -8.33
CA ALA A 22 0.90 0.09 -7.21
C ALA A 22 0.46 -0.89 -6.11
N VAL A 23 -0.82 -0.85 -5.71
CA VAL A 23 -1.42 -1.78 -4.75
C VAL A 23 -1.26 -3.23 -5.19
N ARG A 24 -1.62 -3.55 -6.44
CA ARG A 24 -1.48 -4.92 -6.99
C ARG A 24 -0.03 -5.39 -6.97
N ARG A 25 0.92 -4.53 -7.37
CA ARG A 25 2.35 -4.88 -7.39
C ARG A 25 2.91 -5.12 -5.99
N ILE A 26 2.54 -4.29 -5.00
CA ILE A 26 2.93 -4.49 -3.61
C ILE A 26 2.38 -5.83 -3.11
N ALA A 27 1.09 -6.08 -3.32
CA ALA A 27 0.43 -7.32 -2.91
C ALA A 27 1.07 -8.56 -3.54
N GLN A 28 1.35 -8.53 -4.85
CA GLN A 28 2.05 -9.60 -5.56
C GLN A 28 3.46 -9.85 -5.01
N SER A 29 4.23 -8.78 -4.76
CA SER A 29 5.60 -8.89 -4.26
C SER A 29 5.64 -9.49 -2.85
N LEU A 30 4.63 -9.19 -2.04
CA LEU A 30 4.48 -9.72 -0.69
C LEU A 30 3.69 -11.03 -0.62
N ARG A 31 3.20 -11.56 -1.76
CA ARG A 31 2.34 -12.75 -1.85
C ARG A 31 1.12 -12.70 -0.93
N ILE A 32 0.53 -11.52 -0.80
CA ILE A 32 -0.70 -11.29 -0.04
C ILE A 32 -1.83 -10.87 -0.98
N SER A 33 -3.06 -10.98 -0.49
CA SER A 33 -4.22 -10.49 -1.24
C SER A 33 -4.23 -8.95 -1.31
N PRO A 34 -4.61 -8.32 -2.46
CA PRO A 34 -4.59 -6.86 -2.62
C PRO A 34 -5.43 -6.07 -1.61
N ASP A 35 -6.49 -6.67 -1.06
CA ASP A 35 -7.33 -6.06 -0.02
C ASP A 35 -6.59 -5.83 1.31
N ARG A 36 -5.43 -6.48 1.50
CA ARG A 36 -4.54 -6.27 2.63
C ARG A 36 -3.61 -5.07 2.47
N VAL A 37 -3.63 -4.38 1.33
CA VAL A 37 -2.88 -3.14 1.08
C VAL A 37 -3.87 -1.98 1.02
N ARG A 38 -3.96 -1.17 2.09
CA ARG A 38 -4.93 -0.08 2.18
C ARG A 38 -4.29 1.29 1.97
N ILE A 39 -4.88 2.06 1.08
CA ILE A 39 -4.50 3.43 0.76
C ILE A 39 -5.52 4.42 1.35
N ALA A 40 -5.07 5.60 1.77
CA ALA A 40 -5.95 6.66 2.29
C ALA A 40 -6.82 7.34 1.19
N GLY A 41 -6.50 7.14 -0.08
CA GLY A 41 -7.21 7.70 -1.23
C GLY A 41 -6.40 7.53 -2.52
N ILE A 42 -7.04 7.78 -3.66
CA ILE A 42 -6.39 7.79 -4.99
C ILE A 42 -5.66 9.12 -5.17
N LYS A 43 -4.48 9.09 -5.83
CA LYS A 43 -3.68 10.28 -6.16
C LYS A 43 -3.41 10.31 -7.65
N ASP A 44 -3.25 11.51 -8.19
CA ASP A 44 -3.00 11.72 -9.62
C ASP A 44 -1.88 10.81 -10.16
N ALA A 45 -2.14 10.19 -11.30
CA ALA A 45 -1.23 9.22 -11.90
C ALA A 45 -0.06 9.86 -12.65
N ARG A 46 -0.12 11.16 -12.99
CA ARG A 46 0.90 11.96 -13.69
C ARG A 46 1.56 12.96 -12.74
N ALA A 47 1.84 12.52 -11.52
CA ALA A 47 2.50 13.32 -10.51
C ALA A 47 3.50 12.50 -9.69
N LEU A 48 4.42 13.21 -9.03
CA LEU A 48 5.18 12.67 -7.91
C LEU A 48 4.34 12.83 -6.65
N THR A 49 4.01 11.72 -6.00
CA THR A 49 3.14 11.72 -4.82
C THR A 49 3.69 10.83 -3.73
N ALA A 50 3.45 11.19 -2.48
CA ALA A 50 3.71 10.35 -1.31
C ALA A 50 2.44 10.29 -0.45
N GLN A 51 2.16 9.13 0.13
CA GLN A 51 1.04 8.94 1.06
C GLN A 51 1.32 7.79 2.01
N HIS A 52 0.57 7.76 3.12
CA HIS A 52 0.52 6.59 3.99
C HIS A 52 -0.23 5.43 3.32
N VAL A 53 0.29 4.22 3.55
CA VAL A 53 -0.32 2.94 3.19
C VAL A 53 -0.18 2.00 4.38
N THR A 54 -1.21 1.19 4.65
CA THR A 54 -1.14 0.13 5.66
C THR A 54 -1.15 -1.24 5.02
N LEU A 55 -0.33 -2.14 5.54
CA LEU A 55 -0.21 -3.53 5.09
C LEU A 55 -0.62 -4.46 6.22
N ALA A 56 -1.61 -5.33 5.98
CA ALA A 56 -2.13 -6.24 7.00
C ALA A 56 -1.46 -7.62 6.95
N ALA A 57 -1.18 -8.21 8.12
CA ALA A 57 -0.71 -9.59 8.27
C ALA A 57 0.49 -9.93 7.36
N VAL A 58 1.46 -9.01 7.35
CA VAL A 58 2.80 -9.22 6.80
C VAL A 58 3.65 -9.74 7.96
N ALA A 59 4.17 -10.95 7.84
CA ALA A 59 4.99 -11.63 8.84
C ALA A 59 6.40 -11.86 8.31
#